data_AF-A0A528KGU7-F1
#
_entry.id   AF-A0A528KGU7-F1
#
_cell.length_a   1.000
_cell.length_b   1.000
_cell.length_c   1.000
_cell.angle_alpha   90.00
_cell.angle_beta   90.00
_cell.angle_gamma   90.00
#
_symmetry.space_group_name_H-M   'P 1'
#
loop_
_entity.id
_entity.type
_entity.pdbx_description
1 polymer ?
#
loop_
_entity_poly.entity_id
_entity_poly.type
_entity_poly.pdbx_seq_one_letter_code
_entity_poly.pdbx_strand_id
1 'polypeptide(L)' 'VDPAITCQVIFTGEWSLAVKEAEATNALVDQGADVITCHVDSPKVVVETAAGRGAFICGYHANQSPLAPEKYLTGAEWN' A
#
# COMPACT_ATOMS: atom_id res chain seq x y z
N VAL A 1 3.05 18.36 -11.41
CA VAL A 1 1.99 18.42 -10.38
C VAL A 1 0.66 18.41 -11.10
N ASP A 2 -0.21 17.45 -10.79
CA ASP A 2 -1.52 17.28 -11.43
C ASP A 2 -2.62 17.38 -10.34
N PRO A 3 -3.50 18.42 -10.39
CA PRO A 3 -4.56 18.62 -9.40
C PRO A 3 -5.78 17.71 -9.60
N ALA A 4 -5.87 16.96 -10.71
CA ALA A 4 -6.97 16.03 -10.94
C ALA A 4 -6.80 14.70 -10.18
N ILE A 5 -5.59 14.42 -9.66
CA ILE A 5 -5.31 13.22 -8.85
C ILE A 5 -6.18 13.24 -7.58
N THR A 6 -6.80 12.11 -7.28
CA THR A 6 -7.62 11.91 -6.08
C THR A 6 -6.94 10.93 -5.12
N CYS A 7 -7.34 10.97 -3.84
CA CYS A 7 -6.87 10.04 -2.82
C CYS A 7 -8.08 9.38 -2.16
N GLN A 8 -8.09 8.05 -2.12
CA GLN A 8 -9.10 7.25 -1.42
C GLN A 8 -8.47 6.61 -0.18
N VAL A 9 -9.23 6.55 0.91
CA VAL A 9 -8.74 6.06 2.20
C VAL A 9 -9.74 5.05 2.77
N ILE A 10 -9.22 3.90 3.21
CA ILE A 10 -9.96 2.90 3.98
C ILE A 10 -9.29 2.77 5.35
N PHE A 11 -10.07 2.84 6.42
CA PHE A 11 -9.60 2.63 7.79
C PHE A 11 -9.81 1.17 8.19
N THR A 12 -8.74 0.45 8.48
CA THR A 12 -8.76 -0.97 8.92
C THR A 12 -9.31 -1.13 10.35
N GLY A 13 -9.19 -0.10 11.18
CA GLY A 13 -9.65 -0.06 12.57
C GLY A 13 -8.73 -0.74 13.59
N GLU A 14 -7.54 -1.19 13.16
CA GLU A 14 -6.46 -1.74 13.99
C GLU A 14 -5.13 -1.50 13.26
N TRP A 15 -4.03 -1.39 14.01
CA TRP A 15 -2.69 -1.14 13.47
C TRP A 15 -2.10 -2.34 12.74
N SER A 16 -2.46 -3.56 13.15
CA SER A 16 -1.93 -4.78 12.55
C SER A 16 -2.99 -5.86 12.48
N LEU A 17 -3.64 -5.97 11.32
CA LEU A 17 -4.61 -7.02 11.05
C LEU A 17 -4.58 -7.38 9.56
N ALA A 18 -3.69 -8.32 9.21
CA ALA A 18 -3.38 -8.74 7.84
C ALA A 18 -4.63 -8.94 6.94
N VAL A 19 -5.67 -9.60 7.45
CA VAL A 19 -6.90 -9.87 6.68
C VAL A 19 -7.55 -8.55 6.23
N LYS A 20 -7.72 -7.59 7.14
CA LYS A 20 -8.34 -6.30 6.81
C LYS A 20 -7.45 -5.44 5.92
N GLU A 21 -6.13 -5.52 6.08
CA GLU A 21 -5.17 -4.81 5.22
C GLU A 21 -5.22 -5.33 3.79
N ALA A 22 -5.31 -6.65 3.60
CA ALA A 22 -5.48 -7.26 2.28
C ALA A 22 -6.84 -6.89 1.68
N GLU A 23 -7.93 -6.96 2.45
CA GLU A 23 -9.28 -6.55 2.00
C GLU A 23 -9.31 -5.08 1.59
N ALA A 24 -8.74 -4.19 2.40
CA ALA A 24 -8.66 -2.76 2.11
C ALA A 24 -7.81 -2.49 0.84
N THR A 25 -6.67 -3.16 0.70
CA THR A 25 -5.80 -3.01 -0.48
C THR A 25 -6.52 -3.48 -1.74
N ASN A 26 -7.18 -4.64 -1.70
CA ASN A 26 -7.97 -5.13 -2.83
C ASN A 26 -9.10 -4.16 -3.20
N ALA A 27 -9.85 -3.67 -2.21
CA ALA A 27 -10.94 -2.74 -2.44
C ALA A 27 -10.48 -1.42 -3.07
N LEU A 28 -9.31 -0.89 -2.69
CA LEU A 28 -8.73 0.31 -3.31
C LEU A 28 -8.35 0.05 -4.77
N VAL A 29 -7.70 -1.09 -5.06
CA VAL A 29 -7.33 -1.44 -6.45
C VAL A 29 -8.57 -1.72 -7.30
N ASP A 30 -9.61 -2.36 -6.75
CA ASP A 30 -10.90 -2.58 -7.42
C ASP A 30 -11.59 -1.24 -7.77
N GLN A 31 -11.38 -0.20 -6.96
CA GLN A 31 -11.86 1.18 -7.21
C GLN A 31 -10.95 1.97 -8.17
N GLY A 32 -9.92 1.34 -8.74
CA GLY A 32 -9.05 1.92 -9.75
C GLY A 32 -7.79 2.57 -9.22
N ALA A 33 -7.44 2.40 -7.94
CA ALA A 33 -6.15 2.86 -7.43
C ALA A 33 -5.00 2.06 -8.07
N ASP A 34 -4.04 2.77 -8.66
CA ASP A 34 -2.85 2.22 -9.32
C ASP A 34 -1.55 2.41 -8.52
N VAL A 35 -1.58 3.24 -7.46
CA VAL A 35 -0.53 3.41 -6.47
C VAL A 35 -1.12 3.27 -5.06
N ILE A 36 -0.51 2.42 -4.23
CA ILE A 36 -0.94 2.15 -2.86
C ILE A 36 0.12 2.61 -1.87
N THR A 37 -0.32 3.23 -0.77
CA THR A 37 0.47 3.47 0.44
C THR A 37 -0.36 3.03 1.65
N CYS A 38 0.28 2.78 2.78
CA CYS A 38 -0.41 2.46 4.02
C CYS A 38 0.17 3.19 5.22
N HIS A 39 -0.60 3.18 6.31
CA HIS A 39 -0.18 3.65 7.62
C HIS A 39 -0.66 2.63 8.67
N VAL A 40 -0.05 1.45 8.62
CA VAL A 40 -0.31 0.27 9.45
C VAL A 40 1.03 -0.39 9.78
N ASP A 41 1.07 -1.21 10.82
CA ASP A 41 2.28 -1.87 11.35
C ASP A 41 2.60 -3.19 10.65
N SER A 42 1.72 -3.68 9.77
CA SER A 42 1.91 -4.88 8.93
C SER A 42 2.05 -4.57 7.42
N PRO A 43 2.99 -3.69 6.99
CA PRO A 43 3.06 -3.22 5.60
C PRO A 43 3.37 -4.32 4.58
N LYS A 44 3.94 -5.47 4.99
CA LYS A 44 4.22 -6.60 4.09
C LYS A 44 2.97 -7.04 3.32
N VAL A 45 1.84 -7.16 4.00
CA VAL A 45 0.59 -7.66 3.40
C VAL A 45 0.06 -6.68 2.37
N VAL A 46 0.12 -5.38 2.67
CA VAL A 46 -0.26 -4.32 1.73
C VAL A 46 0.63 -4.38 0.48
N VAL A 47 1.95 -4.45 0.66
CA VAL A 47 2.93 -4.43 -0.44
C VAL A 47 2.74 -5.62 -1.38
N GLU A 48 2.68 -6.84 -0.83
CA GLU A 48 2.53 -8.06 -1.63
C GLU A 48 1.17 -8.11 -2.33
N THR A 49 0.10 -7.66 -1.65
CA THR A 49 -1.25 -7.63 -2.24
C THR A 49 -1.33 -6.61 -3.38
N ALA A 50 -0.86 -5.38 -3.17
CA ALA A 50 -0.87 -4.34 -4.20
C ALA A 50 -0.06 -4.75 -5.43
N ALA A 51 1.17 -5.26 -5.21
CA ALA A 51 2.04 -5.70 -6.28
C ALA A 51 1.46 -6.87 -7.08
N GLY A 52 0.87 -7.87 -6.39
CA GLY A 52 0.19 -9.00 -7.02
C GLY A 52 -1.03 -8.59 -7.85
N ARG A 53 -1.63 -7.44 -7.53
CA ARG A 53 -2.72 -6.81 -8.29
C ARG A 53 -2.24 -5.85 -9.38
N GLY A 54 -0.92 -5.69 -9.54
CA GLY A 54 -0.29 -4.85 -10.56
C GLY A 54 -0.10 -3.38 -10.18
N ALA A 55 -0.55 -2.97 -8.99
CA ALA A 55 -0.39 -1.61 -8.50
C ALA A 55 1.05 -1.35 -8.02
N PHE A 56 1.46 -0.08 -8.07
CA PHE A 56 2.72 0.40 -7.51
C PHE A 56 2.58 0.72 -6.03
N ILE A 57 3.70 0.79 -5.31
CA ILE A 57 3.72 0.96 -3.86
C ILE A 57 4.64 2.11 -3.42
N CYS A 58 4.11 2.95 -2.53
CA CYS A 58 4.90 3.81 -1.67
C CYS A 58 4.95 3.17 -0.26
N GLY A 59 6.13 2.77 0.18
CA GLY A 59 6.36 2.07 1.44
C GLY A 59 6.25 2.93 2.69
N TYR A 60 6.13 2.27 3.83
CA TYR A 60 5.97 2.89 5.14
C TYR A 60 6.73 2.14 6.22
N HIS A 61 7.38 2.84 7.14
CA HIS A 61 8.07 2.35 8.34
C HIS A 61 9.44 1.69 8.13
N ALA A 62 9.61 0.85 7.10
CA ALA A 62 10.84 0.12 6.82
C ALA A 62 11.09 -0.03 5.31
N ASN A 63 12.27 -0.51 4.91
CA ASN A 63 12.53 -0.82 3.51
C ASN A 63 11.74 -2.08 3.09
N GLN A 64 10.73 -1.90 2.22
CA GLN A 64 9.96 -2.99 1.63
C GLN A 64 10.31 -3.29 0.17
N SER A 65 11.33 -2.64 -0.40
CA SER A 65 11.75 -2.90 -1.78
C SER A 65 12.03 -4.38 -2.08
N PRO A 66 12.53 -5.24 -1.16
CA PRO A 66 12.72 -6.66 -1.45
C PRO A 66 11.42 -7.45 -1.65
N LEU A 67 10.28 -6.95 -1.14
CA LEU A 67 8.99 -7.64 -1.25
C LEU A 67 8.36 -7.49 -2.64
N ALA A 68 8.62 -6.37 -3.32
CA ALA A 68 8.03 -6.06 -4.62
C ALA A 68 8.95 -5.14 -5.46
N PRO A 69 10.16 -5.59 -5.84
CA PRO A 69 11.20 -4.72 -6.40
C PRO A 69 10.81 -4.01 -7.70
N GLU A 70 9.94 -4.62 -8.51
CA GLU A 70 9.45 -4.02 -9.77
C GLU A 70 8.32 -3.00 -9.58
N LYS A 71 7.68 -3.00 -8.41
CA LYS A 71 6.48 -2.19 -8.12
C LYS A 71 6.70 -1.17 -7.00
N TYR A 72 7.78 -1.29 -6.25
CA TYR A 72 8.14 -0.38 -5.16
C TYR A 72 8.77 0.89 -5.71
N LEU A 73 8.14 2.05 -5.47
CA LEU A 73 8.61 3.34 -5.96
C LEU A 73 9.62 3.98 -5.00
N THR A 74 9.27 4.01 -3.71
CA THR A 74 10.04 4.61 -2.61
C THR A 74 9.32 4.29 -1.29
N GLY A 75 9.84 4.71 -0.14
CA GLY A 75 9.14 4.60 1.14
C GLY A 75 9.58 5.62 2.19
N ALA A 76 8.67 5.88 3.13
CA ALA A 76 8.98 6.65 4.33
C ALA A 76 9.53 5.70 5.41
N GLU A 77 10.83 5.76 5.64
CA GLU A 77 11.56 4.88 6.58
C GLU A 77 12.01 5.66 7.82
N TRP A 78 12.08 4.98 8.96
CA TRP A 78 12.63 5.55 10.21
C TRP A 78 14.09 5.12 10.41
N ASN A 79 14.91 6.01 11.00
CA ASN A 79 16.30 5.74 11.39
C ASN A 79 16.42 5.49 12.89
#